data_AF-S8DW74-F1
#
_entry.id   AF-S8DW74-F1
#
_cell.length_a   1.000
_cell.length_b   1.000
_cell.length_c   1.000
_cell.angle_alpha   90.00
_cell.angle_beta   90.00
_cell.angle_gamma   90.00
#
_symmetry.space_group_name_H-M   'P 1'
#
loop_
_entity.id
_entity.type
_entity.pdbx_description
1 polymer ?
#
loop_
_entity_poly.entity_id
_entity_poly.type
_entity_poly.pdbx_seq_one_letter_code
_entity_poly.pdbx_strand_id
1 'polypeptide(L)' 'MNLGTDDDESLLGSLVPLDELPATKAQLPLEVWEHILDYLNDDREALRMSSLTCRAWLPMARRHLFARIEL' A
#
# COMPACT_ATOMS: atom_id res chain seq x y z
N MET A 1 -18.41 -34.84 33.44
CA MET A 1 -18.30 -35.08 31.99
C MET A 1 -18.09 -33.70 31.37
N ASN A 2 -16.88 -33.16 31.52
CA ASN A 2 -16.52 -31.87 30.93
C ASN A 2 -15.74 -32.18 29.65
N LEU A 3 -16.32 -31.78 28.52
CA LEU A 3 -15.64 -31.85 27.23
C LEU A 3 -14.48 -30.85 27.20
N GLY A 4 -13.43 -31.30 26.52
CA GLY A 4 -12.15 -30.62 26.36
C GLY A 4 -12.28 -29.18 25.93
N THR A 5 -11.58 -28.34 26.67
CA THR A 5 -10.78 -27.25 26.17
C THR A 5 -9.84 -27.79 25.08
N ASP A 6 -10.11 -27.48 23.81
CA ASP A 6 -9.17 -27.69 22.71
C ASP A 6 -9.00 -26.35 21.97
N ASP A 7 -8.07 -25.55 22.49
CA ASP A 7 -6.86 -25.09 21.80
C ASP A 7 -6.91 -24.39 20.42
N ASP A 8 -8.03 -23.84 19.96
CA ASP A 8 -8.06 -23.00 18.74
C ASP A 8 -7.80 -21.49 18.97
N GLU A 9 -7.56 -21.06 20.22
CA GLU A 9 -7.29 -19.64 20.57
C GLU A 9 -5.79 -19.33 20.76
N SER A 10 -4.89 -20.22 20.32
CA SER A 10 -3.43 -20.02 20.46
C SER A 10 -2.75 -19.36 19.26
N LEU A 11 -3.41 -19.25 18.09
CA LEU A 11 -2.77 -18.73 16.87
C LEU A 11 -2.94 -17.21 16.65
N LEU A 12 -3.75 -16.54 17.47
CA LEU A 12 -3.90 -15.08 17.45
C LEU A 12 -2.88 -14.34 18.34
N GLY A 13 -2.13 -15.06 19.18
CA GLY A 13 -1.19 -14.48 20.16
C GLY A 13 0.23 -14.19 19.65
N SER A 14 0.57 -14.54 18.40
CA SER A 14 1.90 -14.28 17.82
C SER A 14 1.92 -13.11 16.83
N LEU A 15 0.83 -12.35 16.72
CA LEU A 15 0.83 -11.10 15.99
C LEU A 15 1.63 -10.10 16.81
N VAL A 16 2.94 -10.06 16.57
CA VAL A 16 3.82 -8.99 17.06
C VAL A 16 3.10 -7.67 16.79
N PRO A 17 2.79 -6.87 17.83
CA PRO A 17 2.16 -5.58 17.63
C PRO A 17 2.97 -4.78 16.63
N LEU A 18 2.33 -4.21 15.62
CA LEU A 18 3.02 -3.42 14.57
C LEU A 18 3.87 -2.28 15.15
N ASP A 19 3.64 -1.92 16.42
CA ASP A 19 4.37 -0.92 17.20
C ASP A 19 5.75 -1.37 17.70
N GLU A 20 6.06 -2.69 17.74
CA GLU A 20 7.35 -3.21 18.25
C GLU A 20 8.37 -3.52 17.14
N LEU A 21 7.97 -3.48 15.87
CA LEU A 21 8.93 -3.56 14.77
C LEU A 21 9.74 -2.26 14.76
N PRO A 22 11.09 -2.31 14.66
CA PRO A 22 11.86 -1.09 14.45
C PRO A 22 11.22 -0.36 13.29
N ALA A 23 10.94 0.93 13.46
CA ALA A 23 10.19 1.75 12.53
C ALA A 23 10.94 1.98 11.19
N THR A 24 11.47 0.93 10.56
CA THR A 24 11.46 0.79 9.12
C THR A 24 10.00 0.77 8.70
N LYS A 25 9.42 1.97 8.63
CA LYS A 25 8.20 2.26 7.86
C LYS A 25 8.27 1.35 6.64
N ALA A 26 7.39 0.36 6.55
CA ALA A 26 7.41 -0.60 5.46
C ALA A 26 7.29 0.18 4.14
N GLN A 27 8.44 0.48 3.54
CA GLN A 27 8.53 1.22 2.31
C GLN A 27 8.47 0.16 1.24
N LEU A 28 7.31 0.09 0.56
CA LEU A 28 7.25 -0.75 -0.63
C LEU A 28 8.31 -0.26 -1.62
N PRO A 29 8.93 -1.18 -2.37
CA PRO A 29 9.80 -0.83 -3.49
C PRO A 29 9.09 0.13 -4.46
N LEU A 30 9.89 0.97 -5.13
CA LEU A 30 9.37 1.98 -6.06
C LEU A 30 8.58 1.33 -7.21
N GLU A 31 9.03 0.18 -7.67
CA GLU A 31 8.45 -0.60 -8.76
C GLU A 31 7.00 -0.99 -8.45
N VAL A 32 6.70 -1.30 -7.18
CA VAL A 32 5.34 -1.65 -6.75
C VAL A 32 4.43 -0.43 -6.84
N TRP A 33 4.92 0.74 -6.41
CA TRP A 33 4.18 1.99 -6.55
C TRP A 33 3.96 2.37 -8.02
N GLU A 34 4.96 2.18 -8.88
CA GLU A 34 4.84 2.46 -10.33
C GLU A 34 3.78 1.55 -10.94
N HIS A 35 3.82 0.26 -10.62
CA HIS A 35 2.85 -0.70 -11.11
C HIS A 35 1.41 -0.38 -10.67
N ILE A 36 1.21 0.15 -9.46
CA ILE A 36 -0.11 0.61 -9.00
C ILE A 36 -0.60 1.81 -9.84
N LEU A 37 0.28 2.78 -10.11
CA LEU A 37 -0.07 3.98 -10.87
C LEU A 37 -0.31 3.68 -12.36
N ASP A 38 0.31 2.63 -12.92
CA ASP A 38 0.04 2.15 -14.27
C ASP A 38 -1.44 1.78 -14.47
N TYR A 39 -2.11 1.21 -13.46
CA TYR A 39 -3.56 0.92 -13.53
C TYR A 39 -4.44 2.17 -13.57
N LEU A 40 -3.90 3.32 -13.18
CA LEU A 40 -4.61 4.61 -13.20
C LEU A 40 -4.33 5.43 -14.47
N ASN A 41 -3.55 4.90 -15.41
CA ASN A 41 -3.05 5.66 -16.56
C ASN A 41 -4.15 6.23 -17.48
N ASP A 42 -5.34 5.62 -17.51
CA ASP A 42 -6.49 6.11 -18.28
C ASP A 42 -7.42 7.05 -17.47
N ASP A 43 -7.20 7.19 -16.16
CA ASP A 43 -7.97 8.06 -15.28
C ASP A 43 -7.09 9.19 -14.71
N ARG A 44 -7.11 10.32 -15.43
CA ARG A 44 -6.33 11.52 -15.04
C ARG A 44 -6.81 12.13 -13.72
N GLU A 45 -8.08 11.95 -13.35
CA GLU A 45 -8.60 12.44 -12.08
C GLU A 45 -8.06 11.59 -10.93
N ALA A 46 -8.11 10.27 -11.07
CA ALA A 46 -7.52 9.35 -10.11
C ALA A 46 -6.00 9.58 -9.95
N LEU A 47 -5.26 9.82 -11.04
CA LEU A 47 -3.84 10.18 -10.98
C LEU A 47 -3.57 11.52 -10.25
N ARG A 48 -4.46 12.51 -10.39
CA ARG A 48 -4.34 13.77 -9.63
C ARG A 48 -4.57 13.53 -8.15
N MET A 49 -5.61 12.78 -7.80
CA MET A 49 -5.93 12.48 -6.40
C MET A 49 -4.85 11.61 -5.75
N SER A 50 -4.28 10.65 -6.49
CA SER A 50 -3.20 9.80 -6.00
C SER A 50 -1.92 10.60 -5.66
N SER A 51 -1.67 11.71 -6.37
CA SER A 51 -0.55 12.61 -6.07
C SER A 51 -0.67 13.35 -4.72
N LEU A 52 -1.87 13.36 -4.14
CA LEU A 52 -2.17 14.04 -2.87
C LEU A 52 -2.13 13.09 -1.66
N THR A 53 -2.10 11.77 -1.86
CA THR A 53 -2.16 10.79 -0.75
C THR A 53 -0.87 10.74 0.06
N CYS A 54 0.28 10.71 -0.63
CA CYS A 54 1.58 10.69 0.02
C CYS A 54 2.69 11.29 -0.85
N ARG A 55 3.78 11.70 -0.20
CA ARG A 55 4.94 12.32 -0.87
C ARG A 55 5.66 11.38 -1.83
N ALA A 56 5.59 10.06 -1.60
CA ALA A 56 6.22 9.07 -2.46
C ALA A 56 5.53 8.96 -3.83
N TRP A 57 4.20 9.13 -3.88
CA TRP A 57 3.42 9.00 -5.11
C TRP A 57 3.44 10.26 -5.97
N LEU A 58 3.70 11.43 -5.39
CA LEU A 58 3.74 12.72 -6.10
C LEU A 58 4.66 12.74 -7.35
N PRO A 59 5.96 12.37 -7.27
CA PRO A 59 6.83 12.39 -8.45
C PRO A 59 6.36 11.42 -9.53
N MET A 60 5.80 10.29 -9.14
CA MET A 60 5.38 9.21 -10.02
C MET A 60 4.07 9.58 -10.74
N ALA A 61 3.06 10.04 -10.00
CA ALA A 61 1.80 10.52 -10.57
C ALA A 61 2.03 11.68 -11.56
N ARG A 62 2.96 12.60 -11.26
CA ARG A 62 3.36 13.67 -12.20
C ARG A 62 3.94 13.10 -13.50
N ARG A 63 4.80 12.08 -13.42
CA ARG A 63 5.32 11.41 -14.62
C ARG A 63 4.17 10.89 -15.49
N HIS A 64 3.19 10.19 -14.93
CA HIS A 64 2.03 9.70 -15.71
C HIS A 64 1.19 10.85 -16.29
N LEU A 65 0.89 11.88 -15.49
CA LEU A 65 0.06 13.01 -15.91
C LEU A 65 0.66 13.79 -17.10
N PHE A 66 2.00 13.91 -17.16
CA PHE A 66 2.72 14.66 -18.19
C PHE A 66 3.36 13.79 -19.30
N ALA A 67 3.42 12.46 -19.13
CA ALA A 67 3.95 11.56 -20.16
C ALA A 67 2.98 11.36 -21.35
N ARG A 68 1.67 11.56 -21.13
CA ARG A 68 0.65 11.42 -22.17
C ARG A 68 0.14 12.78 -22.62
N ILE A 69 0.53 13.19 -23.82
CA ILE A 69 -0.03 14.36 -24.51
C ILE A 69 -1.22 13.88 -25.34
N GLU A 70 -2.40 14.36 -25.00
CA GLU A 70 -3.61 14.18 -25.81
C GLU A 70 -3.74 15.42 -26.70
N LEU A 71 -3.79 15.23 -28.02
CA LEU A 71 -3.92 16.27 -29.04
C LEU A 71 -5.39 16.50 -29.40
#